data_AF-A0A5N0TCZ2-F1
#
_entry.id   AF-A0A5N0TCZ2-F1
#
_cell.length_a   1.000
_cell.length_b   1.000
_cell.length_c   1.000
_cell.angle_alpha   90.00
_cell.angle_beta   90.00
_cell.angle_gamma   90.00
#
_symmetry.space_group_name_H-M   'P 1'
#
loop_
_entity.id
_entity.type
_entity.pdbx_description
1 polymer ?
#
loop_
_entity_poly.entity_id
_entity_poly.type
_entity_poly.pdbx_seq_one_letter_code
_entity_poly.pdbx_strand_id
1 'polypeptide(L)'
;MSNLVENYLHAVARHLRPEDRDAVLADLRDAIDGELEGLAESSDRSLSRAEVESVLQGFGHPLRVARGYQPQRYLIGPTLYPDWWRTLRFAVVAALAIQVVVMLVIGVTTGWRTGPLGVISQSVSLAFWVAVWVTVAFIALEYSGERLKWYDRWKASSLLDGSVSPVNRGDLLTNLVSEGFFLLWWNGVVRLDSWIPAGTFSFSLADAWAPLYWPLNIVFGLAFLLHLLVLSRGVWQRWTLVIEAGTSLVMLGLVLYLASVPDLLIVSGAPAVLAESWAERTLRIALLVVAGFIAWDAWVAIRAYLRRTDARSSQDAMTVG
;
A
#
# COMPACT_ATOMS: atom_id res chain seq x y z
N MET A 1 -39.58 -0.66 36.63
CA MET A 1 -38.24 -1.22 36.29
C MET A 1 -38.19 -1.63 34.83
N SER A 2 -39.15 -2.42 34.36
CA SER A 2 -39.32 -2.86 32.95
C SER A 2 -39.27 -1.76 31.89
N ASN A 3 -39.78 -0.57 32.17
CA ASN A 3 -39.84 0.51 31.17
C ASN A 3 -38.44 1.09 30.82
N LEU A 4 -37.46 1.11 31.74
CA LEU A 4 -36.16 1.71 31.46
C LEU A 4 -35.29 0.80 30.59
N VAL A 5 -35.29 -0.50 30.87
CA VAL A 5 -34.60 -1.53 30.07
C VAL A 5 -35.22 -1.59 28.67
N GLU A 6 -36.55 -1.61 28.57
CA GLU A 6 -37.24 -1.64 27.27
C GLU A 6 -36.94 -0.37 26.44
N ASN A 7 -36.91 0.81 27.07
CA ASN A 7 -36.53 2.05 26.41
C ASN A 7 -35.06 2.05 25.96
N TYR A 8 -34.17 1.44 26.74
CA TYR A 8 -32.76 1.28 26.39
C TYR A 8 -32.59 0.34 25.19
N LEU A 9 -33.21 -0.84 25.22
CA LEU A 9 -33.23 -1.79 24.11
C LEU A 9 -33.84 -1.15 22.85
N HIS A 10 -34.92 -0.39 22.98
CA HIS A 10 -35.52 0.35 21.87
C HIS A 10 -34.59 1.45 21.32
N ALA A 11 -33.78 2.09 22.16
CA ALA A 11 -32.76 3.04 21.72
C ALA A 11 -31.60 2.36 20.99
N VAL A 12 -31.19 1.15 21.40
CA VAL A 12 -30.19 0.33 20.70
C VAL A 12 -30.76 -0.15 19.36
N ALA A 13 -31.99 -0.67 19.34
CA ALA A 13 -32.69 -1.20 18.17
C ALA A 13 -32.72 -0.19 17.01
N ARG A 14 -32.96 1.10 17.32
CA ARG A 14 -32.99 2.19 16.33
C ARG A 14 -31.70 2.34 15.53
N HIS A 15 -30.58 1.85 16.05
CA HIS A 15 -29.28 1.96 15.41
C HIS A 15 -28.81 0.65 14.75
N LEU A 16 -29.51 -0.47 14.95
CA LEU A 16 -29.16 -1.78 14.39
C LEU A 16 -29.78 -2.02 13.00
N ARG A 17 -29.09 -2.83 12.19
CA ARG A 17 -29.61 -3.34 10.90
C ARG A 17 -30.82 -4.24 11.16
N PRO A 18 -31.85 -4.24 10.30
CA PRO A 18 -33.04 -5.07 10.50
C PRO A 18 -32.73 -6.56 10.62
N GLU A 19 -31.74 -7.06 9.87
CA GLU A 19 -31.38 -8.49 9.82
C GLU A 19 -30.79 -9.01 11.14
N ASP A 20 -30.00 -8.19 11.84
CA ASP A 20 -29.28 -8.60 13.05
C ASP A 20 -30.01 -8.18 14.34
N ARG A 21 -31.08 -7.38 14.21
CA ARG A 21 -31.72 -6.67 15.32
C ARG A 21 -32.24 -7.62 16.40
N ASP A 22 -33.01 -8.63 16.02
CA ASP A 22 -33.69 -9.49 16.99
C ASP A 22 -32.68 -10.37 17.76
N ALA A 23 -31.67 -10.89 17.08
CA ALA A 23 -30.60 -11.67 17.71
C ALA A 23 -29.77 -10.84 18.69
N VAL A 24 -29.36 -9.63 18.28
CA VAL A 24 -28.57 -8.73 19.13
C VAL A 24 -29.38 -8.22 20.32
N LEU A 25 -30.67 -7.93 20.14
CA LEU A 25 -31.52 -7.47 21.25
C LEU A 25 -31.79 -8.58 22.26
N ALA A 26 -31.95 -9.83 21.82
CA ALA A 26 -32.09 -10.97 22.73
C ALA A 26 -30.83 -11.15 23.57
N ASP A 27 -29.65 -11.21 22.94
CA ASP A 27 -28.36 -11.34 23.63
C ASP A 27 -28.09 -10.19 24.62
N LEU A 28 -28.36 -8.95 24.19
CA LEU A 28 -28.22 -7.77 25.05
C LEU A 28 -29.22 -7.78 26.22
N ARG A 29 -30.44 -8.28 26.00
CA ARG A 29 -31.45 -8.39 27.06
C ARG A 29 -31.03 -9.43 28.10
N ASP A 30 -30.57 -10.61 27.66
CA ASP A 30 -30.09 -11.66 28.55
C ASP A 30 -28.90 -11.18 29.39
N ALA A 31 -27.97 -10.45 28.78
CA ALA A 31 -26.83 -9.86 29.49
C ALA A 31 -27.26 -8.82 30.55
N ILE A 32 -28.22 -7.95 30.22
CA ILE A 32 -28.74 -6.95 31.17
C ILE A 32 -29.52 -7.61 32.30
N ASP A 33 -30.39 -8.58 31.98
CA ASP A 33 -31.21 -9.28 32.96
C ASP A 33 -30.33 -10.09 33.92
N GLY A 34 -29.25 -10.72 33.43
CA GLY A 34 -28.27 -11.43 34.28
C GLY A 34 -27.52 -10.52 35.28
N GLU A 35 -27.08 -9.34 34.85
CA GLU A 35 -26.45 -8.36 35.76
C GLU A 35 -27.45 -7.82 36.80
N LEU A 36 -28.69 -7.57 36.39
CA LEU A 36 -29.74 -7.14 37.32
C LEU A 36 -30.09 -8.23 38.33
N GLU A 37 -30.18 -9.50 37.90
CA GLU A 37 -30.49 -10.63 38.79
C GLU A 37 -29.37 -10.83 39.83
N GLY A 38 -28.10 -10.80 39.41
CA GLY A 38 -26.96 -10.85 40.33
C GLY A 38 -26.95 -9.69 41.35
N LEU A 39 -27.32 -8.49 40.92
CA LEU A 39 -27.43 -7.34 41.82
C LEU A 39 -28.58 -7.50 42.82
N ALA A 40 -29.71 -8.07 42.38
CA ALA A 40 -30.89 -8.31 43.22
C ALA A 40 -30.62 -9.38 44.29
N GLU A 41 -29.95 -10.47 43.93
CA GLU A 41 -29.52 -11.53 44.86
C GLU A 41 -28.57 -10.99 45.93
N SER A 42 -27.63 -10.13 45.55
CA SER A 42 -26.67 -9.52 46.51
C SER A 42 -27.30 -8.52 47.48
N SER A 43 -28.44 -7.94 47.11
CA SER A 43 -29.09 -6.86 47.84
C SER A 43 -30.23 -7.33 48.75
N ASP A 44 -30.67 -8.59 48.63
CA ASP A 44 -31.82 -9.22 49.33
C ASP A 44 -33.11 -8.34 49.33
N ARG A 45 -33.25 -7.50 48.29
CA ARG A 45 -34.37 -6.58 48.08
C ARG A 45 -34.60 -6.31 46.60
N SER A 46 -35.78 -5.82 46.27
CA SER A 46 -36.07 -5.29 44.93
C SER A 46 -35.16 -4.11 44.59
N LEU A 47 -34.64 -4.08 43.37
CA LEU A 47 -33.73 -3.02 42.91
C LEU A 47 -34.44 -1.67 42.76
N SER A 48 -33.74 -0.62 43.17
CA SER A 48 -34.08 0.78 42.95
C SER A 48 -33.93 1.16 41.48
N ARG A 49 -34.68 2.18 41.04
CA ARG A 49 -34.51 2.77 39.70
C ARG A 49 -33.08 3.28 39.46
N ALA A 50 -32.41 3.80 40.50
CA ALA A 50 -31.04 4.29 40.39
C ALA A 50 -30.03 3.15 40.15
N GLU A 51 -30.30 1.97 40.72
CA GLU A 51 -29.45 0.78 40.56
C GLU A 51 -29.59 0.22 39.14
N VAL A 52 -30.81 0.15 38.62
CA VAL A 52 -31.07 -0.21 37.21
C VAL A 52 -30.39 0.79 36.26
N GLU A 53 -30.45 2.08 36.58
CA GLU A 53 -29.78 3.11 35.78
C GLU A 53 -28.26 2.96 35.80
N SER A 54 -27.64 2.65 36.95
CA SER A 54 -26.20 2.42 37.03
C SER A 54 -25.75 1.20 36.23
N VAL A 55 -26.54 0.11 36.21
CA VAL A 55 -26.26 -1.07 35.39
C VAL A 55 -26.28 -0.69 33.91
N LEU A 56 -27.34 -0.01 33.45
CA LEU A 56 -27.44 0.43 32.05
C LEU A 56 -26.33 1.43 31.67
N GLN A 57 -25.89 2.29 32.58
CA GLN A 57 -24.73 3.17 32.37
C GLN A 57 -23.42 2.39 32.27
N GLY A 58 -23.29 1.25 32.96
CA GLY A 58 -22.15 0.32 32.85
C GLY A 58 -22.02 -0.30 31.46
N PHE A 59 -23.14 -0.67 30.83
CA PHE A 59 -23.18 -1.09 29.41
C PHE A 59 -22.84 0.06 28.46
N GLY A 60 -23.14 1.29 28.85
CA GLY A 60 -22.77 2.51 28.15
C GLY A 60 -23.87 3.05 27.22
N HIS A 61 -23.53 4.08 26.45
CA HIS A 61 -24.50 4.78 25.61
C HIS A 61 -25.09 3.83 24.52
N PRO A 62 -26.41 3.83 24.26
CA PRO A 62 -27.05 2.93 23.29
C PRO A 62 -26.39 2.90 21.90
N LEU A 63 -25.95 4.06 21.43
CA LEU A 63 -25.20 4.21 20.16
C LEU A 63 -23.87 3.43 20.17
N ARG A 64 -23.14 3.44 21.29
CA ARG A 64 -21.84 2.77 21.43
C ARG A 64 -22.03 1.26 21.44
N VAL A 65 -23.04 0.79 22.17
CA VAL A 65 -23.40 -0.64 22.21
C VAL A 65 -23.82 -1.12 20.82
N ALA A 66 -24.73 -0.40 20.14
CA ALA A 66 -25.17 -0.76 18.80
C ALA A 66 -24.03 -0.80 17.76
N ARG A 67 -23.03 0.08 17.89
CA ARG A 67 -21.83 0.08 17.03
C ARG A 67 -20.90 -1.10 17.28
N GLY A 68 -20.91 -1.69 18.48
CA GLY A 68 -20.12 -2.88 18.80
C GLY A 68 -20.62 -4.12 18.09
N TYR A 69 -21.93 -4.22 17.87
CA TYR A 69 -22.58 -5.35 17.17
C TYR A 69 -22.59 -5.20 15.64
N GLN A 70 -22.06 -4.10 15.10
CA GLN A 70 -22.01 -3.89 13.65
C GLN A 70 -20.61 -4.08 13.11
N PRO A 71 -20.46 -4.61 11.88
CA PRO A 71 -19.18 -4.60 11.20
C PRO A 71 -18.70 -3.15 11.05
N GLN A 72 -17.59 -2.83 11.70
CA GLN A 72 -17.01 -1.49 11.65
C GLN A 72 -16.57 -1.20 10.21
N ARG A 73 -17.13 -0.14 9.62
CA ARG A 73 -16.81 0.29 8.26
C ARG A 73 -15.59 1.20 8.30
N TYR A 74 -14.48 0.71 7.79
CA TYR A 74 -13.24 1.46 7.63
C TYR A 74 -13.00 1.79 6.15
N LEU A 75 -12.39 2.94 5.88
CA LEU A 75 -11.90 3.26 4.54
C LEU A 75 -10.69 2.38 4.18
N ILE A 76 -9.82 2.17 5.18
CA ILE A 76 -8.69 1.22 5.16
C ILE A 76 -8.72 0.55 6.54
N GLY A 77 -8.82 -0.78 6.58
CA GLY A 77 -8.97 -1.54 7.82
C GLY A 77 -7.75 -1.43 8.75
N PRO A 78 -7.90 -1.68 10.05
CA PRO A 78 -6.80 -1.61 11.03
C PRO A 78 -5.64 -2.57 10.72
N THR A 79 -5.90 -3.62 9.94
CA THR A 79 -4.88 -4.56 9.44
C THR A 79 -4.02 -3.98 8.32
N LEU A 80 -4.61 -3.19 7.42
CA LEU A 80 -3.92 -2.54 6.30
C LEU A 80 -3.28 -1.20 6.66
N TYR A 81 -3.79 -0.55 7.70
CA TYR A 81 -3.38 0.79 8.09
C TYR A 81 -1.86 0.95 8.30
N PRO A 82 -1.14 0.05 9.00
CA PRO A 82 0.30 0.20 9.18
C PRO A 82 1.10 0.09 7.88
N ASP A 83 0.65 -0.75 6.95
CA ASP A 83 1.27 -0.92 5.63
C ASP A 83 1.03 0.31 4.76
N TRP A 84 -0.23 0.78 4.71
CA TRP A 84 -0.61 2.01 4.02
C TRP A 84 0.24 3.18 4.50
N TRP A 85 0.37 3.37 5.81
CA TRP A 85 1.11 4.49 6.39
C TRP A 85 2.60 4.45 6.03
N ARG A 86 3.21 3.26 6.08
CA ARG A 86 4.62 3.08 5.67
C ARG A 86 4.81 3.38 4.19
N THR A 87 3.98 2.81 3.32
CA THR A 87 4.07 3.02 1.86
C THR A 87 3.82 4.48 1.50
N LEU A 88 2.81 5.12 2.09
CA LEU A 88 2.51 6.53 1.87
C LEU A 88 3.69 7.43 2.26
N ARG A 89 4.25 7.23 3.47
CA ARG A 89 5.40 7.99 3.94
C ARG A 89 6.60 7.81 3.02
N PHE A 90 6.89 6.57 2.63
CA PHE A 90 8.01 6.29 1.74
C PHE A 90 7.82 6.93 0.37
N ALA A 91 6.66 6.75 -0.26
CA ALA A 91 6.36 7.30 -1.58
C ALA A 91 6.42 8.83 -1.60
N VAL A 92 5.84 9.49 -0.59
CA VAL A 92 5.89 10.96 -0.48
C VAL A 92 7.32 11.45 -0.25
N VAL A 93 8.06 10.84 0.68
CA VAL A 93 9.46 11.23 0.96
C VAL A 93 10.34 11.03 -0.28
N ALA A 94 10.19 9.90 -0.98
CA ALA A 94 10.94 9.63 -2.21
C ALA A 94 10.61 10.63 -3.32
N ALA A 95 9.33 10.90 -3.55
CA ALA A 95 8.89 11.89 -4.55
C ALA A 95 9.40 13.30 -4.23
N LEU A 96 9.32 13.73 -2.96
CA LEU A 96 9.84 15.02 -2.52
C LEU A 96 11.36 15.10 -2.57
N ALA A 97 12.08 14.02 -2.25
CA ALA A 97 13.53 13.97 -2.37
C ALA A 97 13.98 14.17 -3.82
N ILE A 98 13.33 13.48 -4.76
CA ILE A 98 13.55 13.66 -6.20
C ILE A 98 13.23 15.11 -6.60
N GLN A 99 12.09 15.65 -6.16
CA GLN A 99 11.71 17.04 -6.44
C GLN A 99 12.73 18.05 -5.91
N VAL A 100 13.24 17.88 -4.69
CA VAL A 100 14.25 18.79 -4.10
C VAL A 100 15.53 18.78 -4.92
N VAL A 101 16.01 17.60 -5.34
CA VAL A 101 17.18 17.50 -6.22
C VAL A 101 16.93 18.27 -7.51
N VAL A 102 15.77 18.05 -8.14
CA VAL A 102 15.40 18.74 -9.39
C VAL A 102 15.27 20.25 -9.19
N MET A 103 14.66 20.70 -8.10
CA MET A 103 14.48 22.12 -7.79
C MET A 103 15.76 22.84 -7.40
N LEU A 104 16.65 22.19 -6.63
CA LEU A 104 17.93 22.76 -6.25
C LEU A 104 18.78 23.01 -7.49
N VAL A 105 18.74 22.08 -8.45
CA VAL A 105 19.31 22.31 -9.76
C VAL A 105 18.62 23.51 -10.43
N ILE A 106 17.30 23.50 -10.60
CA ILE A 106 16.60 24.58 -11.32
C ILE A 106 16.90 25.96 -10.69
N GLY A 107 16.88 26.08 -9.36
CA GLY A 107 17.13 27.31 -8.62
C GLY A 107 18.58 27.82 -8.73
N VAL A 108 19.56 26.92 -8.67
CA VAL A 108 20.99 27.27 -8.87
C VAL A 108 21.28 27.66 -10.32
N THR A 109 20.57 27.08 -11.29
CA THR A 109 20.88 27.21 -12.73
C THR A 109 20.11 28.31 -13.45
N THR A 110 18.88 28.61 -13.02
CA THR A 110 17.98 29.58 -13.67
C THR A 110 17.73 30.84 -12.82
N GLY A 111 18.38 30.90 -11.65
CA GLY A 111 17.98 31.78 -10.56
C GLY A 111 16.70 31.28 -9.88
N TRP A 112 16.50 31.65 -8.63
CA TRP A 112 15.29 31.31 -7.88
C TRP A 112 14.09 32.11 -8.42
N ARG A 113 13.50 31.65 -9.54
CA ARG A 113 12.32 32.27 -10.16
C ARG A 113 11.05 31.93 -9.39
N THR A 114 10.98 30.70 -8.89
CA THR A 114 9.99 30.27 -7.90
C THR A 114 10.45 30.71 -6.53
N GLY A 115 9.76 31.70 -5.97
CA GLY A 115 9.94 32.07 -4.57
C GLY A 115 9.60 30.90 -3.62
N PRO A 116 9.96 31.01 -2.33
CA PRO A 116 9.77 29.94 -1.34
C PRO A 116 8.33 29.39 -1.30
N LEU A 117 7.34 30.27 -1.45
CA LEU A 117 5.92 29.90 -1.48
C LEU A 117 5.54 29.05 -2.71
N GLY A 118 6.15 29.31 -3.87
CA GLY A 118 5.92 28.53 -5.09
C GLY A 118 6.48 27.11 -4.98
N VAL A 119 7.66 26.98 -4.37
CA VAL A 119 8.28 25.68 -4.06
C VAL A 119 7.38 24.86 -3.13
N ILE A 120 6.92 25.48 -2.03
CA ILE A 120 6.01 24.82 -1.08
C ILE A 120 4.73 24.38 -1.78
N SER A 121 4.12 25.23 -2.61
CA SER A 121 2.89 24.91 -3.34
C SER A 121 3.07 23.70 -4.26
N GLN A 122 4.16 23.65 -5.02
CA GLN A 122 4.46 22.53 -5.91
C GLN A 122 4.76 21.24 -5.14
N SER A 123 5.47 21.32 -4.00
CA SER A 123 5.72 20.16 -3.13
C SER A 123 4.44 19.62 -2.51
N VAL A 124 3.54 20.49 -2.05
CA VAL A 124 2.23 20.09 -1.53
C VAL A 124 1.40 19.41 -2.62
N SER A 125 1.39 19.95 -3.84
CA SER A 125 0.67 19.35 -4.97
C SER A 125 1.20 17.96 -5.31
N LEU A 126 2.52 17.78 -5.41
CA LEU A 126 3.14 16.47 -5.66
C LEU A 126 2.80 15.47 -4.55
N ALA A 127 2.99 15.86 -3.30
CA ALA A 127 2.67 15.02 -2.14
C ALA A 127 1.19 14.65 -2.11
N PHE A 128 0.29 15.57 -2.44
CA PHE A 128 -1.15 15.33 -2.52
C PHE A 128 -1.48 14.25 -3.55
N TRP A 129 -0.98 14.38 -4.79
CA TRP A 129 -1.28 13.40 -5.83
C TRP A 129 -0.70 12.02 -5.54
N VAL A 130 0.53 11.95 -5.02
CA VAL A 130 1.13 10.70 -4.55
C VAL A 130 0.26 10.09 -3.45
N ALA A 131 -0.18 10.89 -2.48
CA ALA A 131 -1.03 10.43 -1.39
C ALA A 131 -2.39 9.92 -1.85
N VAL A 132 -3.03 10.62 -2.79
CA VAL A 132 -4.31 10.21 -3.39
C VAL A 132 -4.16 8.85 -4.04
N TRP A 133 -3.16 8.65 -4.91
CA TRP A 133 -3.00 7.40 -5.63
C TRP A 133 -2.64 6.23 -4.73
N VAL A 134 -1.74 6.42 -3.75
CA VAL A 134 -1.42 5.39 -2.75
C VAL A 134 -2.68 5.03 -1.95
N THR A 135 -3.46 6.03 -1.53
CA THR A 135 -4.68 5.79 -0.73
C THR A 135 -5.76 5.08 -1.54
N VAL A 136 -6.00 5.50 -2.79
CA VAL A 136 -6.95 4.84 -3.70
C VAL A 136 -6.58 3.37 -3.92
N ALA A 137 -5.29 3.06 -4.07
CA ALA A 137 -4.83 1.68 -4.21
C ALA A 137 -5.13 0.82 -2.97
N PHE A 138 -4.89 1.36 -1.76
CA PHE A 138 -5.19 0.65 -0.51
C PHE A 138 -6.70 0.52 -0.24
N ILE A 139 -7.51 1.49 -0.67
CA ILE A 139 -8.98 1.39 -0.64
C ILE A 139 -9.46 0.27 -1.57
N ALA A 140 -9.00 0.27 -2.83
CA ALA A 140 -9.35 -0.77 -3.79
C ALA A 140 -8.98 -2.17 -3.26
N LEU A 141 -7.85 -2.26 -2.54
CA LEU A 141 -7.41 -3.48 -1.88
C LEU A 141 -8.32 -3.93 -0.73
N GLU A 142 -8.70 -3.03 0.20
CA GLU A 142 -9.62 -3.34 1.30
C GLU A 142 -10.96 -3.89 0.76
N TYR A 143 -11.48 -3.25 -0.29
CA TYR A 143 -12.77 -3.61 -0.89
C TYR A 143 -12.72 -4.83 -1.81
N SER A 144 -11.53 -5.27 -2.25
CA SER A 144 -11.38 -6.50 -3.05
C SER A 144 -11.69 -7.78 -2.27
N GLY A 145 -11.76 -7.73 -0.93
CA GLY A 145 -12.25 -8.82 -0.07
C GLY A 145 -11.35 -10.07 0.00
N GLU A 146 -10.28 -10.16 -0.79
CA GLU A 146 -9.38 -11.32 -0.79
C GLU A 146 -8.59 -11.48 0.53
N ARG A 147 -8.45 -10.40 1.30
CA ARG A 147 -7.62 -10.38 2.51
C ARG A 147 -8.27 -10.92 3.79
N LEU A 148 -9.59 -11.04 3.89
CA LEU A 148 -10.18 -11.64 5.10
C LEU A 148 -10.15 -13.17 5.05
N LYS A 149 -10.33 -13.75 3.86
CA LYS A 149 -10.40 -15.21 3.64
C LYS A 149 -9.06 -15.96 3.75
N TRP A 150 -7.92 -15.32 4.01
CA TRP A 150 -6.62 -16.02 4.14
C TRP A 150 -6.12 -16.15 5.57
N TYR A 151 -6.54 -15.28 6.49
CA TYR A 151 -6.29 -15.50 7.92
C TYR A 151 -6.88 -16.85 8.33
N ASP A 152 -8.06 -17.16 7.79
CA ASP A 152 -8.75 -18.44 7.97
C ASP A 152 -8.03 -19.65 7.34
N ARG A 153 -7.05 -19.42 6.44
CA ARG A 153 -6.30 -20.48 5.73
C ARG A 153 -4.94 -20.79 6.34
N TRP A 154 -4.53 -20.04 7.37
CA TRP A 154 -3.27 -20.31 8.06
C TRP A 154 -3.31 -21.64 8.82
N LYS A 155 -2.20 -22.39 8.80
CA LYS A 155 -2.02 -23.64 9.57
C LYS A 155 -0.74 -23.57 10.38
N ALA A 156 -0.80 -23.94 11.66
CA ALA A 156 0.36 -23.94 12.56
C ALA A 156 1.53 -24.80 12.05
N SER A 157 1.26 -25.85 11.27
CA SER A 157 2.28 -26.70 10.65
C SER A 157 3.20 -25.94 9.68
N SER A 158 2.77 -24.80 9.14
CA SER A 158 3.60 -23.96 8.26
C SER A 158 4.78 -23.27 8.97
N LEU A 159 4.81 -23.28 10.30
CA LEU A 159 5.92 -22.74 11.10
C LEU A 159 7.10 -23.71 11.25
N LEU A 160 6.87 -25.02 11.03
CA LEU A 160 7.89 -26.07 11.16
C LEU A 160 8.75 -26.17 9.89
N ASP A 161 8.18 -25.81 8.74
CA ASP A 161 8.92 -25.62 7.51
C ASP A 161 9.58 -24.23 7.53
N GLY A 162 10.77 -24.13 8.12
CA GLY A 162 11.59 -22.91 8.18
C GLY A 162 12.02 -22.33 6.81
N SER A 163 11.33 -22.67 5.73
CA SER A 163 11.61 -22.32 4.33
C SER A 163 10.68 -21.24 3.74
N VAL A 164 9.63 -20.84 4.48
CA VAL A 164 8.70 -19.81 4.00
C VAL A 164 9.11 -18.48 4.59
N SER A 165 9.97 -17.73 3.90
CA SER A 165 10.03 -16.28 4.14
C SER A 165 8.61 -15.76 3.96
N PRO A 166 7.95 -15.24 5.01
CA PRO A 166 6.63 -14.66 4.87
C PRO A 166 6.74 -13.61 3.78
N VAL A 167 5.87 -13.70 2.78
CA VAL A 167 5.80 -12.67 1.74
C VAL A 167 5.59 -11.35 2.48
N ASN A 168 6.54 -10.40 2.37
CA ASN A 168 6.32 -9.06 2.87
C ASN A 168 5.30 -8.40 1.93
N ARG A 169 4.02 -8.55 2.26
CA ARG A 169 2.92 -8.09 1.40
C ARG A 169 2.90 -6.57 1.30
N GLY A 170 3.51 -5.83 2.25
CA GLY A 170 3.73 -4.38 2.11
C GLY A 170 4.68 -4.05 0.96
N ASP A 171 5.74 -4.84 0.78
CA ASP A 171 6.68 -4.68 -0.33
C ASP A 171 6.00 -5.03 -1.67
N LEU A 172 5.26 -6.15 -1.74
CA LEU A 172 4.48 -6.50 -2.94
C LEU A 172 3.46 -5.43 -3.33
N LEU A 173 2.79 -4.83 -2.35
CA LEU A 173 1.83 -3.76 -2.61
C LEU A 173 2.54 -2.50 -3.11
N THR A 174 3.70 -2.18 -2.55
CA THR A 174 4.51 -1.06 -3.00
C THR A 174 4.95 -1.28 -4.44
N ASN A 175 5.40 -2.49 -4.80
CA ASN A 175 5.73 -2.87 -6.17
C ASN A 175 4.52 -2.72 -7.11
N LEU A 176 3.38 -3.30 -6.77
CA LEU A 176 2.14 -3.20 -7.57
C LEU A 176 1.72 -1.75 -7.82
N VAL A 177 1.78 -0.89 -6.80
CA VAL A 177 1.43 0.52 -6.94
C VAL A 177 2.43 1.26 -7.82
N SER A 178 3.74 1.05 -7.60
CA SER A 178 4.80 1.68 -8.40
C SER A 178 4.75 1.22 -9.86
N GLU A 179 4.54 -0.07 -10.11
CA GLU A 179 4.41 -0.65 -11.45
C GLU A 179 3.16 -0.17 -12.16
N GLY A 180 2.02 -0.18 -11.47
CA GLY A 180 0.76 0.34 -12.00
C GLY A 180 0.86 1.83 -12.34
N PHE A 181 1.44 2.63 -11.43
CA PHE A 181 1.68 4.05 -11.68
C PHE A 181 2.62 4.28 -12.87
N PHE A 182 3.73 3.53 -12.95
CA PHE A 182 4.64 3.60 -14.08
C PHE A 182 3.93 3.28 -15.39
N LEU A 183 3.15 2.19 -15.45
CA LEU A 183 2.39 1.81 -16.65
C LEU A 183 1.39 2.90 -17.06
N LEU A 184 0.68 3.51 -16.10
CA LEU A 184 -0.25 4.60 -16.38
C LEU A 184 0.46 5.86 -16.91
N TRP A 185 1.60 6.23 -16.32
CA TRP A 185 2.41 7.35 -16.79
C TRP A 185 3.02 7.08 -18.16
N TRP A 186 3.63 5.91 -18.35
CA TRP A 186 4.32 5.50 -19.57
C TRP A 186 3.38 5.42 -20.78
N ASN A 187 2.12 5.06 -20.56
CA ASN A 187 1.07 5.04 -21.59
C ASN A 187 0.33 6.37 -21.75
N GLY A 188 0.81 7.45 -21.10
CA GLY A 188 0.24 8.79 -21.23
C GLY A 188 -1.10 9.00 -20.54
N VAL A 189 -1.56 8.06 -19.71
CA VAL A 189 -2.78 8.20 -18.90
C VAL A 189 -2.56 9.20 -17.77
N VAL A 190 -1.39 9.15 -17.14
CA VAL A 190 -0.95 10.11 -16.11
C VAL A 190 0.14 11.00 -16.68
N ARG A 191 -0.04 12.32 -16.55
CA ARG A 191 0.87 13.34 -17.12
C ARG A 191 1.65 14.06 -16.03
N LEU A 192 2.95 13.76 -15.96
CA LEU A 192 3.90 14.36 -15.02
C LEU A 192 4.56 15.62 -15.54
N ASP A 193 4.12 16.22 -16.64
CA ASP A 193 4.65 17.50 -17.15
C ASP A 193 3.84 18.71 -16.65
N SER A 194 2.69 18.46 -16.03
CA SER A 194 1.73 19.45 -15.55
C SER A 194 2.21 20.38 -14.42
N TRP A 195 3.35 20.08 -13.79
CA TRP A 195 3.97 20.90 -12.73
C TRP A 195 4.90 21.99 -13.29
N ILE A 196 5.27 21.93 -14.57
CA ILE A 196 6.08 22.97 -15.23
C ILE A 196 5.12 24.00 -15.84
N PRO A 197 5.21 25.29 -15.46
CA PRO A 197 4.36 26.32 -16.03
C PRO A 197 4.53 26.41 -17.55
N ALA A 198 3.40 26.52 -18.25
CA ALA A 198 3.38 26.67 -19.71
C ALA A 198 4.24 27.86 -20.15
N GLY A 199 5.07 27.66 -21.18
CA GLY A 199 5.94 28.70 -21.73
C GLY A 199 7.30 28.88 -21.04
N THR A 200 7.66 28.03 -20.08
CA THR A 200 8.98 28.09 -19.41
C THR A 200 10.05 27.34 -20.21
N PHE A 201 9.96 26.02 -20.25
CA PHE A 201 10.71 25.09 -21.09
C PHE A 201 9.98 23.75 -21.06
N SER A 202 10.32 22.81 -21.94
CA SER A 202 9.75 21.46 -21.91
C SER A 202 10.83 20.40 -21.99
N PHE A 203 10.59 19.30 -21.29
CA PHE A 203 11.35 18.07 -21.41
C PHE A 203 10.50 17.07 -22.19
N SER A 204 11.06 16.52 -23.25
CA SER A 204 10.48 15.40 -23.96
C SER A 204 11.49 14.27 -24.05
N LEU A 205 11.00 13.03 -24.05
CA LEU A 205 11.84 11.86 -24.25
C LEU A 205 12.39 11.87 -25.67
N ALA A 206 13.69 11.65 -25.82
CA ALA A 206 14.32 11.53 -27.13
C ALA A 206 13.90 10.23 -27.86
N ASP A 207 14.22 10.12 -29.15
CA ASP A 207 13.88 8.95 -29.98
C ASP A 207 14.45 7.63 -29.44
N ALA A 208 15.49 7.70 -28.62
CA ALA A 208 16.08 6.59 -27.87
C ALA A 208 15.07 5.76 -27.07
N TRP A 209 13.98 6.38 -26.62
CA TRP A 209 12.94 5.75 -25.81
C TRP A 209 11.90 5.00 -26.64
N ALA A 210 11.75 5.32 -27.93
CA ALA A 210 10.72 4.74 -28.78
C ALA A 210 10.83 3.20 -28.92
N PRO A 211 12.03 2.60 -29.13
CA PRO A 211 12.19 1.14 -29.16
C PRO A 211 11.84 0.46 -27.83
N LEU A 212 11.89 1.19 -26.71
CA LEU A 212 11.66 0.66 -25.37
C LEU A 212 10.19 0.69 -24.96
N TYR A 213 9.32 1.30 -25.77
CA TYR A 213 7.90 1.39 -25.48
C TYR A 213 7.27 0.03 -25.13
N TRP A 214 7.45 -0.97 -26.00
CA TRP A 214 6.92 -2.32 -25.78
C TRP A 214 7.73 -3.12 -24.75
N PRO A 215 9.07 -3.17 -24.79
CA PRO A 215 9.86 -3.85 -23.76
C PRO A 215 9.51 -3.41 -22.33
N LEU A 216 9.39 -2.10 -22.07
CA LEU A 216 9.04 -1.59 -20.74
C LEU A 216 7.62 -1.98 -20.35
N ASN A 217 6.65 -1.89 -21.27
CA ASN A 217 5.28 -2.37 -21.01
C ASN A 217 5.23 -3.88 -20.68
N ILE A 218 5.99 -4.70 -21.40
CA ILE A 218 6.04 -6.15 -21.16
C ILE A 218 6.68 -6.46 -19.81
N VAL A 219 7.81 -5.84 -19.49
CA VAL A 219 8.53 -6.08 -18.23
C VAL A 219 7.69 -5.63 -17.03
N PHE A 220 7.20 -4.39 -17.03
CA PHE A 220 6.36 -3.88 -15.94
C PHE A 220 5.00 -4.58 -15.88
N GLY A 221 4.40 -4.94 -17.01
CA GLY A 221 3.17 -5.72 -17.05
C GLY A 221 3.35 -7.13 -16.49
N LEU A 222 4.44 -7.81 -16.84
CA LEU A 222 4.76 -9.14 -16.31
C LEU A 222 5.07 -9.10 -14.82
N ALA A 223 5.84 -8.10 -14.36
CA ALA A 223 6.11 -7.88 -12.94
C ALA A 223 4.80 -7.61 -12.16
N PHE A 224 3.93 -6.75 -12.69
CA PHE A 224 2.63 -6.46 -12.09
C PHE A 224 1.76 -7.71 -11.97
N LEU A 225 1.65 -8.50 -13.03
CA LEU A 225 0.88 -9.76 -13.02
C LEU A 225 1.49 -10.79 -12.06
N LEU A 226 2.83 -10.86 -11.99
CA LEU A 226 3.54 -11.73 -11.07
C LEU A 226 3.27 -11.34 -9.62
N HIS A 227 3.42 -10.06 -9.27
CA HIS A 227 3.17 -9.54 -7.93
C HIS A 227 1.71 -9.69 -7.51
N LEU A 228 0.76 -9.53 -8.45
CA LEU A 228 -0.65 -9.80 -8.22
C LEU A 228 -0.89 -11.29 -7.92
N LEU A 229 -0.22 -12.18 -8.67
CA LEU A 229 -0.32 -13.61 -8.45
C LEU A 229 0.29 -14.04 -7.11
N VAL A 230 1.49 -13.55 -6.77
CA VAL A 230 2.14 -13.84 -5.48
C VAL A 230 1.31 -13.27 -4.33
N LEU A 231 0.67 -12.11 -4.52
CA LEU A 231 -0.25 -11.54 -3.54
C LEU A 231 -1.49 -12.43 -3.33
N SER A 232 -2.09 -12.94 -4.41
CA SER A 232 -3.27 -13.84 -4.34
C SER A 232 -2.94 -15.20 -3.69
N ARG A 233 -1.74 -15.73 -3.94
CA ARG A 233 -1.28 -17.02 -3.41
C ARG A 233 -0.67 -16.92 -2.03
N GLY A 234 -0.18 -15.75 -1.64
CA GLY A 234 0.41 -15.49 -0.34
C GLY A 234 1.78 -16.13 -0.12
N VAL A 235 2.36 -16.78 -1.13
CA VAL A 235 3.67 -17.45 -1.08
C VAL A 235 4.41 -17.25 -2.39
N TRP A 236 5.71 -16.93 -2.30
CA TRP A 236 6.62 -17.08 -3.43
C TRP A 236 6.72 -18.57 -3.79
N GLN A 237 6.73 -18.91 -5.08
CA GLN A 237 7.01 -20.24 -5.63
C GLN A 237 8.34 -20.22 -6.39
N ARG A 238 8.92 -21.39 -6.69
CA ARG A 238 10.22 -21.44 -7.40
C ARG A 238 10.18 -20.73 -8.75
N TRP A 239 9.14 -21.01 -9.53
CA TRP A 239 8.98 -20.40 -10.84
C TRP A 239 8.68 -18.89 -10.75
N THR A 240 7.97 -18.42 -9.71
CA THR A 240 7.76 -16.97 -9.52
C THR A 240 9.06 -16.25 -9.17
N LEU A 241 9.95 -16.88 -8.40
CA LEU A 241 11.30 -16.33 -8.13
C LEU A 241 12.19 -16.30 -9.38
N VAL A 242 12.05 -17.28 -10.27
CA VAL A 242 12.75 -17.30 -11.56
C VAL A 242 12.24 -16.18 -12.46
N ILE A 243 10.93 -15.95 -12.52
CA ILE A 243 10.37 -14.83 -13.28
C ILE A 243 10.82 -13.50 -12.67
N GLU A 244 10.76 -13.33 -11.35
CA GLU A 244 11.20 -12.12 -10.64
C GLU A 244 12.67 -11.76 -10.95
N ALA A 245 13.55 -12.76 -10.89
CA ALA A 245 14.95 -12.60 -11.24
C ALA A 245 15.09 -12.28 -12.74
N GLY A 246 14.34 -12.95 -13.60
CA GLY A 246 14.34 -12.73 -15.05
C GLY A 246 13.89 -11.32 -15.43
N THR A 247 12.76 -10.85 -14.90
CA THR A 247 12.24 -9.49 -15.12
C THR A 247 13.22 -8.44 -14.61
N SER A 248 13.82 -8.65 -13.44
CA SER A 248 14.84 -7.76 -12.89
C SER A 248 16.09 -7.71 -13.78
N LEU A 249 16.58 -8.84 -14.28
CA LEU A 249 17.74 -8.88 -15.19
C LEU A 249 17.46 -8.23 -16.55
N VAL A 250 16.27 -8.45 -17.12
CA VAL A 250 15.85 -7.77 -18.35
C VAL A 250 15.76 -6.27 -18.11
N MET A 251 15.12 -5.83 -17.02
CA MET A 251 15.03 -4.42 -16.65
C MET A 251 16.41 -3.78 -16.48
N LEU A 252 17.34 -4.48 -15.81
CA LEU A 252 18.73 -4.05 -15.67
C LEU A 252 19.38 -3.83 -17.05
N GLY A 253 19.20 -4.78 -17.98
CA GLY A 253 19.68 -4.64 -19.35
C GLY A 253 19.10 -3.42 -20.08
N LEU A 254 17.80 -3.16 -19.95
CA LEU A 254 17.13 -2.00 -20.55
C LEU A 254 17.64 -0.67 -19.96
N VAL A 255 17.85 -0.61 -18.65
CA VAL A 255 18.37 0.59 -17.97
C VAL A 255 19.84 0.84 -18.35
N LEU A 256 20.67 -0.20 -18.43
CA LEU A 256 22.06 -0.07 -18.88
C LEU A 256 22.15 0.33 -20.35
N TYR A 257 21.26 -0.19 -21.20
CA TYR A 257 21.11 0.28 -22.57
C TYR A 257 20.82 1.78 -22.61
N LEU A 258 19.79 2.26 -21.89
CA LEU A 258 19.48 3.68 -21.80
C LEU A 258 20.66 4.52 -21.30
N ALA A 259 21.37 4.05 -20.27
CA ALA A 259 22.53 4.78 -19.75
C ALA A 259 23.67 4.93 -20.79
N SER A 260 23.76 4.01 -21.75
CA SER A 260 24.75 4.01 -22.83
C SER A 260 24.40 4.90 -24.02
N VAL A 261 23.12 5.19 -24.26
CA VAL A 261 22.65 5.97 -25.41
C VAL A 261 23.06 7.44 -25.26
N PRO A 262 23.55 8.10 -26.34
CA PRO A 262 23.94 9.52 -26.34
C PRO A 262 22.80 10.45 -25.91
N ASP A 263 21.68 10.41 -26.63
CA ASP A 263 20.62 11.42 -26.47
C ASP A 263 19.41 10.81 -25.76
N LEU A 264 19.10 11.32 -24.57
CA LEU A 264 18.00 10.80 -23.74
C LEU A 264 16.82 11.77 -23.60
N LEU A 265 17.08 13.07 -23.73
CA LEU A 265 16.09 14.12 -23.52
C LEU A 265 16.21 15.15 -24.63
N ILE A 266 15.07 15.55 -25.17
CA ILE A 266 14.97 16.75 -26.00
C ILE A 266 14.52 17.88 -25.10
N VAL A 267 15.38 18.89 -24.97
CA VAL A 267 15.15 20.04 -24.11
C VAL A 267 14.82 21.26 -24.98
N SER A 268 13.59 21.76 -24.89
CA SER A 268 13.16 22.90 -25.70
C SER A 268 12.94 24.15 -24.84
N GLY A 269 13.59 25.25 -25.22
CA GLY A 269 13.43 26.56 -24.57
C GLY A 269 14.14 26.72 -23.22
N ALA A 270 15.05 25.81 -22.87
CA ALA A 270 15.75 25.87 -21.58
C ALA A 270 16.91 26.90 -21.57
N PRO A 271 17.14 27.57 -20.43
CA PRO A 271 18.33 28.39 -20.20
C PRO A 271 19.64 27.65 -20.47
N ALA A 272 20.69 28.35 -20.91
CA ALA A 272 21.98 27.77 -21.29
C ALA A 272 22.67 26.91 -20.22
N VAL A 273 22.36 27.13 -18.93
CA VAL A 273 22.88 26.32 -17.81
C VAL A 273 22.19 24.94 -17.71
N LEU A 274 20.95 24.83 -18.21
CA LEU A 274 20.20 23.59 -18.36
C LEU A 274 20.43 22.93 -19.73
N ALA A 275 21.51 23.29 -20.43
CA ALA A 275 21.88 22.71 -21.73
C ALA A 275 21.79 21.18 -21.70
N GLU A 276 21.42 20.58 -22.83
CA GLU A 276 21.18 19.12 -23.00
C GLU A 276 22.17 18.27 -22.22
N SER A 277 23.46 18.61 -22.29
CA SER A 277 24.54 17.87 -21.62
C SER A 277 24.45 17.76 -20.09
N TRP A 278 23.78 18.67 -19.38
CA TRP A 278 23.60 18.58 -17.93
C TRP A 278 22.39 17.72 -17.55
N ALA A 279 21.26 17.93 -18.23
CA ALA A 279 20.03 17.17 -18.02
C ALA A 279 20.27 15.68 -18.33
N GLU A 280 20.98 15.39 -19.42
CA GLU A 280 21.37 14.05 -19.79
C GLU A 280 22.30 13.39 -18.76
N ARG A 281 23.32 14.11 -18.28
CA ARG A 281 24.23 13.58 -17.25
C ARG A 281 23.48 13.21 -15.97
N THR A 282 22.56 14.05 -15.54
CA THR A 282 21.76 13.81 -14.33
C THR A 282 20.83 12.61 -14.50
N LEU A 283 20.15 12.53 -15.65
CA LEU A 283 19.31 11.39 -15.97
C LEU A 283 20.12 10.09 -16.04
N ARG A 284 21.32 10.09 -16.63
CA ARG A 284 22.22 8.92 -16.66
C ARG A 284 22.65 8.49 -15.26
N ILE A 285 23.01 9.43 -14.39
CA ILE A 285 23.34 9.10 -12.99
C ILE A 285 22.14 8.46 -12.30
N ALA A 286 20.94 9.01 -12.47
CA ALA A 286 19.72 8.43 -11.92
C ALA A 286 19.47 7.02 -12.46
N LEU A 287 19.64 6.79 -13.76
CA LEU A 287 19.54 5.46 -14.39
C LEU A 287 20.56 4.48 -13.80
N LEU A 288 21.80 4.89 -13.57
CA LEU A 288 22.83 4.03 -12.97
C LEU A 288 22.53 3.70 -11.50
N VAL A 289 21.99 4.65 -10.73
CA VAL A 289 21.51 4.40 -9.37
C VAL A 289 20.36 3.38 -9.39
N VAL A 290 19.38 3.57 -10.28
CA VAL A 290 18.27 2.63 -10.49
C VAL A 290 18.78 1.25 -10.91
N ALA A 291 19.78 1.16 -11.79
CA ALA A 291 20.43 -0.09 -12.17
C ALA A 291 21.06 -0.80 -10.95
N GLY A 292 21.66 -0.05 -10.03
CA GLY A 292 22.20 -0.58 -8.77
C GLY A 292 21.12 -1.21 -7.88
N PHE A 293 19.97 -0.54 -7.73
CA PHE A 293 18.82 -1.10 -7.00
C PHE A 293 18.27 -2.36 -7.67
N ILE A 294 18.07 -2.34 -9.00
CA ILE A 294 17.57 -3.50 -9.74
C ILE A 294 18.54 -4.69 -9.63
N ALA A 295 19.85 -4.44 -9.68
CA ALA A 295 20.86 -5.49 -9.50
C ALA A 295 20.81 -6.10 -8.09
N TRP A 296 20.56 -5.27 -7.07
CA TRP A 296 20.36 -5.74 -5.70
C TRP A 296 19.11 -6.61 -5.58
N ASP A 297 17.98 -6.18 -6.14
CA ASP A 297 16.72 -6.94 -6.10
C ASP A 297 16.84 -8.28 -6.85
N ALA A 298 17.48 -8.27 -8.02
CA ALA A 298 17.81 -9.49 -8.77
C ALA A 298 18.64 -10.45 -7.91
N TRP A 299 19.65 -9.94 -7.21
CA TRP A 299 20.49 -10.75 -6.32
C TRP A 299 19.68 -11.34 -5.15
N VAL A 300 18.79 -10.56 -4.52
CA VAL A 300 17.92 -11.03 -3.44
C VAL A 300 17.00 -12.16 -3.94
N ALA A 301 16.39 -11.99 -5.11
CA ALA A 301 15.52 -13.01 -5.72
C ALA A 301 16.28 -14.31 -6.02
N ILE A 302 17.47 -14.20 -6.62
CA ILE A 302 18.36 -15.34 -6.91
C ILE A 302 18.77 -16.05 -5.62
N ARG A 303 19.17 -15.30 -4.59
CA ARG A 303 19.55 -15.86 -3.29
C ARG A 303 18.39 -16.59 -2.61
N ALA A 304 17.18 -16.04 -2.71
CA ALA A 304 15.97 -16.68 -2.19
C ALA A 304 15.64 -17.99 -2.94
N TYR A 305 15.87 -18.03 -4.25
CA TYR A 305 15.74 -19.25 -5.05
C TYR A 305 16.75 -20.33 -4.62
N LEU A 306 18.04 -19.99 -4.49
CA LEU A 306 19.09 -20.95 -4.12
C LEU A 306 18.83 -21.59 -2.75
N ARG A 307 18.50 -20.77 -1.72
CA ARG A 307 18.19 -21.27 -0.36
C ARG A 307 17.04 -22.29 -0.33
N ARG A 308 16.03 -22.12 -1.19
CA ARG A 308 14.89 -23.05 -1.31
C ARG A 308 15.23 -24.33 -2.07
N THR A 309 16.33 -24.34 -2.81
CA THR A 309 16.80 -25.51 -3.54
C THR A 309 17.56 -26.42 -2.57
N ASP A 310 18.45 -25.83 -1.76
CA ASP A 310 19.23 -26.52 -0.74
C ASP A 310 18.34 -27.18 0.32
N ALA A 311 17.34 -26.45 0.85
CA ALA A 311 16.45 -26.97 1.90
C ALA A 311 15.69 -28.26 1.51
N ARG A 312 15.34 -28.42 0.22
CA ARG A 312 14.64 -29.61 -0.28
C ARG A 312 15.59 -30.79 -0.42
N SER A 313 16.84 -30.55 -0.85
CA SER A 313 17.86 -31.61 -0.93
C SER A 313 18.14 -32.23 0.44
N SER A 314 18.11 -31.42 1.51
CA SER A 314 18.27 -31.87 2.89
C SER A 314 17.07 -32.69 3.40
N GLN A 315 15.83 -32.29 3.06
CA GLN A 315 14.62 -33.04 3.41
C GLN A 315 14.52 -34.39 2.67
N ASP A 316 14.86 -34.41 1.38
CA ASP A 316 14.88 -35.64 0.58
C ASP A 316 15.97 -36.61 1.10
N ALA A 317 17.12 -36.09 1.58
CA ALA A 317 18.17 -36.91 2.19
C ALA A 317 17.77 -37.52 3.55
N MET A 318 16.94 -36.84 4.35
CA MET A 318 16.47 -37.34 5.66
C MET A 318 15.30 -38.32 5.57
N THR A 319 14.60 -38.39 4.43
CA THR A 319 13.45 -39.30 4.22
C THR A 319 13.86 -40.64 3.60
N VAL A 320 15.11 -40.76 3.14
CA VAL A 320 15.67 -41.95 2.48
C VAL A 320 16.64 -42.72 3.38
N GLY A 321 17.04 -42.16 4.54
CA GLY A 321 17.88 -42.82 5.55
C GLY A 321 17.09 -43.31 6.75
#